data_AF-A0A842UK62-F1
#
_entry.id   AF-A0A842UK62-F1
#
_cell.length_a   1.000
_cell.length_b   1.000
_cell.length_c   1.000
_cell.angle_alpha   90.00
_cell.angle_beta   90.00
_cell.angle_gamma   90.00
#
_symmetry.space_group_name_H-M   'P 1'
#
loop_
_entity.id
_entity.type
_entity.pdbx_description
1 polymer ?
#
loop_
_entity_poly.entity_id
_entity_poly.type
_entity_poly.pdbx_seq_one_letter_code
_entity_poly.pdbx_strand_id
1 'polypeptide(L)'
;YVQEYIIGVSIYPHFFYSPIKGELEFMGFDKRYESSVDGVFRIPVHEQIKQRLNPSFSVVGNFPLVARESLLGPMFEMGEKIVAQSHKIAAPGTIGPFCLETIVTEDLDIVAFEISARIVAGCNANIGGDPYTYLKYREPMYMGKRIAREIKEATRQDALDKIIT
;
A
#
# COMPACT_ATOMS: atom_id res chain seq x y z
N TYR A 1 22.05 -4.44 5.90
CA TYR A 1 21.62 -4.39 4.49
C TYR A 1 21.97 -3.01 3.97
N VAL A 2 22.59 -2.89 2.80
CA VAL A 2 22.96 -1.60 2.18
C VAL A 2 22.25 -1.55 0.83
N GLN A 3 21.49 -0.49 0.60
CA GLN A 3 20.74 -0.25 -0.64
C GLN A 3 21.06 1.14 -1.18
N GLU A 4 20.76 1.34 -2.46
CA GLU A 4 20.73 2.65 -3.08
C GLU A 4 19.66 3.55 -2.42
N TYR A 5 20.00 4.81 -2.19
CA TYR A 5 19.04 5.80 -1.70
C TYR A 5 18.30 6.42 -2.89
N ILE A 6 17.03 6.05 -3.07
CA ILE A 6 16.20 6.54 -4.16
C ILE A 6 15.60 7.91 -3.79
N ILE A 7 15.90 8.93 -4.59
CA ILE A 7 15.34 10.28 -4.41
C ILE A 7 13.98 10.34 -5.08
N GLY A 8 12.93 10.60 -4.30
CA GLY A 8 11.57 10.71 -4.78
C GLY A 8 10.56 10.88 -3.65
N VAL A 9 9.28 10.73 -3.97
CA VAL A 9 8.19 10.79 -2.99
C VAL A 9 7.63 9.41 -2.69
N SER A 10 7.36 9.13 -1.43
CA SER A 10 6.85 7.84 -1.00
C SER A 10 5.34 7.73 -1.25
N ILE A 11 4.92 6.69 -1.97
CA ILE A 11 3.51 6.38 -2.25
C ILE A 11 3.26 4.89 -1.96
N TYR A 12 2.20 4.59 -1.23
CA TYR A 12 1.94 3.25 -0.70
C TYR A 12 0.59 2.76 -1.24
N PRO A 13 0.54 2.15 -2.44
CA PRO A 13 -0.67 1.53 -2.96
C PRO A 13 -1.14 0.37 -2.08
N HIS A 14 -2.42 0.41 -1.69
CA HIS A 14 -3.08 -0.69 -0.99
C HIS A 14 -3.82 -1.55 -1.99
N PHE A 15 -3.52 -2.84 -1.98
CA PHE A 15 -4.13 -3.82 -2.84
C PHE A 15 -5.00 -4.80 -2.07
N PHE A 16 -5.98 -5.37 -2.75
CA PHE A 16 -6.70 -6.56 -2.30
C PHE A 16 -6.80 -7.55 -3.45
N TYR A 17 -6.27 -8.76 -3.27
CA TYR A 17 -6.49 -9.85 -4.21
C TYR A 17 -7.60 -10.77 -3.69
N SER A 18 -8.59 -11.04 -4.54
CA SER A 18 -9.71 -11.93 -4.25
C SER A 18 -9.48 -13.30 -4.91
N PRO A 19 -9.15 -14.37 -4.15
CA PRO A 19 -9.08 -15.72 -4.70
C PRO A 19 -10.45 -16.23 -5.17
N ILE A 20 -11.54 -15.69 -4.61
CA ILE A 20 -12.90 -16.05 -5.01
C ILE A 20 -13.21 -15.54 -6.43
N LYS A 21 -12.77 -14.32 -6.76
CA LYS A 21 -13.03 -13.69 -8.07
C LYS A 21 -11.87 -13.78 -9.05
N GLY A 22 -10.68 -14.14 -8.60
CA GLY A 22 -9.45 -14.03 -9.39
C GLY A 22 -9.12 -12.59 -9.77
N GLU A 23 -9.45 -11.62 -8.92
CA GLU A 23 -9.39 -10.18 -9.23
C GLU A 23 -8.45 -9.44 -8.25
N LEU A 24 -7.60 -8.57 -8.79
CA LEU A 24 -6.82 -7.60 -8.03
C LEU A 24 -7.58 -6.26 -7.96
N GLU A 25 -7.51 -5.59 -6.82
CA GLU A 25 -8.22 -4.32 -6.60
C GLU A 25 -7.29 -3.28 -5.97
N PHE A 26 -7.39 -2.02 -6.39
CA PHE A 26 -6.92 -0.91 -5.58
C PHE A 26 -7.91 -0.61 -4.46
N MET A 27 -7.40 -0.50 -3.25
CA MET A 27 -8.17 -0.16 -2.05
C MET A 27 -7.91 1.26 -1.55
N GLY A 28 -6.82 1.89 -1.99
CA GLY A 28 -6.43 3.23 -1.54
C GLY A 28 -4.95 3.44 -1.67
N PHE A 29 -4.50 4.62 -1.26
CA PHE A 29 -3.09 5.00 -1.22
C PHE A 29 -2.86 5.85 0.02
N ASP A 30 -1.67 5.72 0.60
CA ASP A 30 -1.22 6.63 1.64
C ASP A 30 0.22 7.09 1.42
N LYS A 31 0.62 8.09 2.20
CA LYS A 31 2.01 8.38 2.54
C LYS A 31 2.17 8.16 4.05
N ARG A 32 3.17 7.37 4.45
CA ARG A 32 3.57 7.28 5.86
C ARG A 32 4.06 8.63 6.40
N TYR A 33 3.71 8.90 7.65
CA TYR A 33 4.23 10.03 8.41
C TYR A 33 5.20 9.51 9.46
N GLU A 34 6.44 9.99 9.41
CA GLU A 34 7.58 9.37 10.06
C GLU A 34 8.39 10.36 10.90
N SER A 35 8.68 9.95 12.13
CA SER A 35 9.49 10.71 13.08
C SER A 35 10.90 10.14 13.16
N SER A 36 11.96 10.95 13.06
CA SER A 36 12.01 12.41 12.93
C SER A 36 12.18 12.91 11.49
N VAL A 37 12.27 12.02 10.50
CA VAL A 37 12.61 12.37 9.11
C VAL A 37 11.66 13.40 8.48
N ASP A 38 10.33 13.30 8.66
CA ASP A 38 9.41 14.30 8.11
C ASP A 38 9.47 15.64 8.90
N GLY A 39 9.98 15.62 10.13
CA GLY A 39 10.13 16.81 10.97
C GLY A 39 11.37 17.63 10.64
N VAL A 40 12.45 17.00 10.16
CA VAL A 40 13.75 17.66 9.94
C VAL A 40 13.66 18.79 8.92
N PHE A 41 12.79 18.65 7.91
CA PHE A 41 12.57 19.64 6.86
C PHE A 41 12.01 20.97 7.38
N ARG A 42 11.50 21.02 8.62
CA ARG A 42 10.99 22.24 9.25
C ARG A 42 12.08 23.06 9.96
N ILE A 43 13.28 22.52 10.09
CA ILE A 43 14.42 23.16 10.75
C ILE A 43 15.32 23.79 9.68
N PRO A 44 15.76 25.06 9.80
CA PRO A 44 16.69 25.65 8.86
C PRO A 44 18.01 24.87 8.75
N VAL A 45 18.58 24.76 7.55
CA VAL A 45 19.81 23.98 7.27
C VAL A 45 20.97 24.31 8.23
N HIS A 46 21.18 25.59 8.56
CA HIS A 46 22.26 25.99 9.46
C HIS A 46 22.07 25.44 10.90
N GLU A 47 20.82 25.29 11.35
CA GLU A 47 20.51 24.68 12.64
C GLU A 47 20.62 23.15 12.58
N GLN A 48 20.23 22.52 11.47
CA GLN A 48 20.41 21.07 11.28
C GLN A 48 21.89 20.67 11.37
N ILE A 49 22.78 21.44 10.71
CA ILE A 49 24.24 21.19 10.72
C ILE A 49 24.80 21.35 12.14
N LYS A 50 24.38 22.39 12.89
CA LYS A 50 24.81 22.61 14.28
C LYS A 50 24.41 21.46 15.19
N GLN A 51 23.18 20.96 15.04
CA GLN A 51 22.62 19.92 15.91
C GLN A 51 23.07 18.50 15.53
N ARG A 52 23.73 18.30 14.38
CA ARG A 52 24.18 16.99 13.88
C ARG A 52 23.03 15.95 13.89
N LEU A 53 21.87 16.37 13.38
CA LEU A 53 20.66 15.55 13.39
C LEU A 53 20.85 14.27 12.58
N ASN A 54 20.44 13.15 13.15
CA ASN A 54 20.35 11.86 12.47
C ASN A 54 18.87 11.43 12.45
N PRO A 55 18.15 11.66 11.34
CA PRO A 55 16.72 11.40 11.28
C PRO A 55 16.42 9.89 11.40
N SER A 56 15.34 9.56 12.09
CA SER A 56 14.77 8.22 12.15
C SER A 56 13.51 8.10 11.30
N PHE A 57 13.11 6.86 10.98
CA PHE A 57 11.94 6.53 10.15
C PHE A 57 10.82 5.86 10.98
N SER A 58 10.69 6.24 12.25
CA SER A 58 9.68 5.66 13.12
C SER A 58 8.29 6.11 12.67
N VAL A 59 7.46 5.18 12.21
CA VAL A 59 6.11 5.48 11.73
C VAL A 59 5.24 5.99 12.88
N VAL A 60 4.66 7.19 12.71
CA VAL A 60 3.77 7.84 13.69
C VAL A 60 2.37 8.13 13.14
N GLY A 61 2.16 8.01 11.82
CA GLY A 61 0.87 8.24 11.19
C GLY A 61 0.88 7.95 9.71
N ASN A 62 -0.22 8.29 9.03
CA ASN A 62 -0.38 8.13 7.58
C ASN A 62 -1.25 9.29 7.06
N PHE A 63 -0.95 9.80 5.87
CA PHE A 63 -1.76 10.78 5.16
C PHE A 63 -2.47 10.12 3.99
N PRO A 64 -3.77 10.40 3.77
CA PRO A 64 -4.46 9.95 2.57
C PRO A 64 -3.96 10.73 1.36
N LEU A 65 -3.85 10.06 0.21
CA LEU A 65 -3.52 10.71 -1.05
C LEU A 65 -4.18 10.02 -2.23
N VAL A 66 -4.13 10.68 -3.38
CA VAL A 66 -4.43 10.08 -4.68
C VAL A 66 -3.19 10.14 -5.55
N ALA A 67 -2.89 9.04 -6.24
CA ALA A 67 -1.82 9.03 -7.22
C ALA A 67 -2.25 9.77 -8.50
N ARG A 68 -1.28 10.35 -9.22
CA ARG A 68 -1.50 10.80 -10.60
C ARG A 68 -2.04 9.64 -11.42
N GLU A 69 -3.12 9.86 -12.18
CA GLU A 69 -3.86 8.79 -12.85
C GLU A 69 -2.99 7.94 -13.79
N SER A 70 -2.04 8.55 -14.51
CA SER A 70 -1.13 7.83 -15.39
C SER A 70 -0.18 6.86 -14.67
N LEU A 71 -0.05 6.95 -13.34
CA LEU A 71 0.73 6.00 -12.52
C LEU A 71 -0.07 4.76 -12.13
N LEU A 72 -1.40 4.79 -12.25
CA LEU A 72 -2.26 3.69 -11.79
C LEU A 72 -2.02 2.40 -12.58
N GLY A 73 -1.88 2.51 -13.91
CA GLY A 73 -1.57 1.34 -14.76
C GLY A 73 -0.30 0.63 -14.33
N PRO A 74 0.86 1.32 -14.31
CA PRO A 74 2.13 0.75 -13.84
C PRO A 74 2.05 0.17 -12.41
N MET A 75 1.43 0.88 -11.45
CA MET A 75 1.28 0.37 -10.07
C MET A 75 0.39 -0.87 -10.01
N PHE A 76 -0.66 -0.94 -10.84
CA PHE A 76 -1.54 -2.11 -10.88
C PHE A 76 -0.82 -3.32 -11.48
N GLU A 77 -0.06 -3.14 -12.56
CA GLU A 77 0.80 -4.17 -13.14
C GLU A 77 1.83 -4.71 -12.14
N MET A 78 2.39 -3.85 -11.28
CA MET A 78 3.27 -4.29 -10.20
C MET A 78 2.52 -5.23 -9.23
N GLY A 79 1.29 -4.87 -8.84
CA GLY A 79 0.44 -5.72 -8.02
C GLY A 79 0.12 -7.06 -8.68
N GLU A 80 -0.20 -7.07 -9.98
CA GLU A 80 -0.47 -8.31 -10.73
C GLU A 80 0.75 -9.21 -10.80
N LYS A 81 1.94 -8.64 -11.05
CA LYS A 81 3.20 -9.38 -11.05
C LYS A 81 3.49 -10.01 -9.68
N ILE A 82 3.21 -9.30 -8.59
CA ILE A 82 3.37 -9.81 -7.23
C ILE A 82 2.44 -10.98 -6.96
N VAL A 83 1.15 -10.86 -7.29
CA VAL A 83 0.19 -11.96 -7.16
C VAL A 83 0.63 -13.17 -7.99
N ALA A 84 0.97 -12.96 -9.27
CA ALA A 84 1.39 -14.04 -10.16
C ALA A 84 2.67 -14.75 -9.67
N GLN A 85 3.61 -14.03 -9.08
CA GLN A 85 4.83 -14.62 -8.54
C GLN A 85 4.59 -15.31 -7.19
N SER A 86 3.75 -14.74 -6.30
CA SER A 86 3.46 -15.36 -5.01
C SER A 86 2.81 -16.74 -5.18
N HIS A 87 1.90 -16.91 -6.15
CA HIS A 87 1.33 -18.21 -6.50
C HIS A 87 2.37 -19.26 -6.93
N LYS A 88 3.51 -18.85 -7.49
CA LYS A 88 4.58 -19.77 -7.93
C LYS A 88 5.53 -20.15 -6.80
N ILE A 89 5.81 -19.22 -5.90
CA ILE A 89 6.88 -19.38 -4.89
C ILE A 89 6.36 -19.73 -3.49
N ALA A 90 5.08 -19.45 -3.21
CA ALA A 90 4.49 -19.64 -1.89
C ALA A 90 2.99 -19.93 -2.01
N ALA A 91 2.62 -21.19 -2.28
CA ALA A 91 1.22 -21.61 -2.34
C ALA A 91 0.49 -21.33 -1.01
N PRO A 92 -0.78 -20.91 -1.01
CA PRO A 92 -1.67 -20.72 -2.17
C PRO A 92 -1.42 -19.41 -2.94
N GLY A 93 -0.45 -18.59 -2.53
CA GLY A 93 -0.16 -17.27 -3.06
C GLY A 93 -0.74 -16.17 -2.18
N THR A 94 -0.86 -14.97 -2.74
CA THR A 94 -1.45 -13.83 -2.05
C THR A 94 -2.93 -14.08 -1.80
N ILE A 95 -3.40 -13.86 -0.57
CA ILE A 95 -4.83 -13.89 -0.21
C ILE A 95 -5.17 -12.56 0.47
N GLY A 96 -6.10 -11.82 -0.12
CA GLY A 96 -6.62 -10.60 0.47
C GLY A 96 -5.63 -9.43 0.42
N PRO A 97 -5.46 -8.67 1.52
CA PRO A 97 -4.78 -7.38 1.51
C PRO A 97 -3.26 -7.51 1.38
N PHE A 98 -2.66 -6.63 0.60
CA PHE A 98 -1.21 -6.40 0.63
C PHE A 98 -0.89 -4.95 0.22
N CYS A 99 0.35 -4.52 0.46
CA CYS A 99 0.83 -3.19 0.11
C CYS A 99 2.23 -3.28 -0.48
N LEU A 100 2.49 -2.48 -1.52
CA LEU A 100 3.84 -2.22 -2.01
C LEU A 100 4.26 -0.86 -1.48
N GLU A 101 5.39 -0.82 -0.78
CA GLU A 101 5.94 0.42 -0.26
C GLU A 101 6.90 0.96 -1.33
N THR A 102 6.52 2.08 -1.95
CA THR A 102 7.20 2.58 -3.16
C THR A 102 7.68 4.01 -3.02
N ILE A 103 8.72 4.33 -3.79
CA ILE A 103 9.17 5.69 -4.09
C ILE A 103 8.88 5.98 -5.55
N VAL A 104 8.32 7.16 -5.83
CA VAL A 104 8.14 7.69 -7.19
C VAL A 104 9.17 8.78 -7.46
N THR A 105 10.01 8.59 -8.48
CA THR A 105 11.07 9.53 -8.86
C THR A 105 10.53 10.74 -9.63
N GLU A 106 11.40 11.72 -9.90
CA GLU A 106 11.06 12.87 -10.75
C GLU A 106 10.67 12.44 -12.18
N ASP A 107 11.31 11.39 -12.70
CA ASP A 107 11.04 10.79 -14.02
C ASP A 107 9.81 9.86 -14.03
N LEU A 108 9.08 9.77 -12.90
CA LEU A 108 7.90 8.93 -12.69
C LEU A 108 8.18 7.42 -12.67
N ASP A 109 9.42 7.02 -12.42
CA ASP A 109 9.76 5.63 -12.14
C ASP A 109 9.26 5.25 -10.74
N ILE A 110 8.72 4.04 -10.61
CA ILE A 110 8.19 3.50 -9.36
C ILE A 110 9.13 2.42 -8.85
N VAL A 111 9.76 2.66 -7.70
CA VAL A 111 10.69 1.71 -7.06
C VAL A 111 10.08 1.18 -5.78
N ALA A 112 9.81 -0.12 -5.73
CA ALA A 112 9.38 -0.79 -4.50
C ALA A 112 10.58 -1.13 -3.62
N PHE A 113 10.52 -0.78 -2.33
CA PHE A 113 11.57 -1.11 -1.36
C PHE A 113 11.12 -2.16 -0.33
N GLU A 114 9.81 -2.31 -0.12
CA GLU A 114 9.24 -3.32 0.77
C GLU A 114 7.87 -3.81 0.27
N ILE A 115 7.53 -5.04 0.65
CA ILE A 115 6.18 -5.60 0.50
C ILE A 115 5.62 -5.99 1.87
N SER A 116 4.43 -5.48 2.17
CA SER A 116 3.63 -5.95 3.29
C SER A 116 2.57 -6.93 2.78
N ALA A 117 2.75 -8.23 3.02
CA ALA A 117 1.83 -9.31 2.60
C ALA A 117 0.58 -9.44 3.50
N ARG A 118 0.06 -8.31 3.98
CA ARG A 118 -1.13 -8.19 4.84
C ARG A 118 -1.64 -6.75 4.81
N ILE A 119 -2.73 -6.48 5.53
CA ILE A 119 -3.20 -5.13 5.80
C ILE A 119 -2.12 -4.26 6.46
N VAL A 120 -2.08 -2.98 6.07
CA VAL A 120 -1.15 -1.95 6.60
C VAL A 120 -1.91 -0.82 7.30
N ALA A 121 -1.22 -0.08 8.16
CA ALA A 121 -1.80 1.04 8.91
C ALA A 121 -2.32 2.16 7.99
N GLY A 122 -1.74 2.32 6.80
CA GLY A 122 -2.18 3.26 5.77
C GLY A 122 -3.65 3.11 5.39
N CYS A 123 -4.21 1.90 5.47
CA CYS A 123 -5.64 1.66 5.19
C CYS A 123 -6.58 2.38 6.18
N ASN A 124 -6.06 2.93 7.27
CA ASN A 124 -6.83 3.73 8.23
C ASN A 124 -6.91 5.22 7.85
N ALA A 125 -6.09 5.69 6.90
CA ALA A 125 -5.96 7.12 6.58
C ALA A 125 -7.25 7.73 5.99
N ASN A 126 -8.10 6.90 5.36
CA ASN A 126 -9.29 7.36 4.66
C ASN A 126 -10.47 6.35 4.74
N ILE A 127 -10.74 5.81 5.94
CA ILE A 127 -11.77 4.76 6.12
C ILE A 127 -13.11 5.20 5.51
N GLY A 128 -13.52 4.51 4.45
CA GLY A 128 -14.79 4.72 3.76
C GLY A 128 -14.83 5.91 2.80
N GLY A 129 -13.73 6.65 2.66
CA GLY A 129 -13.60 7.83 1.80
C GLY A 129 -12.69 7.67 0.60
N ASP A 130 -12.11 6.48 0.37
CA ASP A 130 -11.15 6.27 -0.72
C ASP A 130 -11.80 6.42 -2.10
N PRO A 131 -11.31 7.35 -2.97
CA PRO A 131 -11.89 7.57 -4.29
C PRO A 131 -11.91 6.31 -5.16
N TYR A 132 -10.86 5.48 -5.06
CA TYR A 132 -10.73 4.23 -5.81
C TYR A 132 -11.83 3.22 -5.46
N THR A 133 -12.11 3.06 -4.15
CA THR A 133 -13.17 2.14 -3.72
C THR A 133 -14.55 2.73 -3.98
N TYR A 134 -14.71 4.05 -3.91
CA TYR A 134 -15.94 4.73 -4.29
C TYR A 134 -16.29 4.48 -5.77
N LEU A 135 -15.33 4.58 -6.68
CA LEU A 135 -15.54 4.34 -8.12
C LEU A 135 -16.04 2.92 -8.40
N LYS A 136 -15.51 1.92 -7.68
CA LYS A 136 -15.88 0.51 -7.86
C LYS A 136 -17.18 0.14 -7.16
N TYR A 137 -17.34 0.54 -5.90
CA TYR A 137 -18.39 0.03 -5.02
C TYR A 137 -19.59 0.96 -4.88
N ARG A 138 -19.42 2.27 -5.10
CA ARG A 138 -20.45 3.30 -4.91
C ARG A 138 -21.08 3.30 -3.51
N GLU A 139 -20.33 2.83 -2.52
CA GLU A 139 -20.69 2.83 -1.10
C GLU A 139 -19.40 3.00 -0.27
N PRO A 140 -19.47 3.44 0.99
CA PRO A 140 -18.31 3.47 1.87
C PRO A 140 -17.66 2.09 1.96
N MET A 141 -16.43 1.99 1.46
CA MET A 141 -15.64 0.77 1.42
C MET A 141 -14.24 1.07 1.96
N TYR A 142 -13.72 0.13 2.74
CA TYR A 142 -12.41 0.20 3.37
C TYR A 142 -11.88 -1.22 3.55
N MET A 143 -10.56 -1.36 3.78
CA MET A 143 -9.88 -2.66 3.75
C MET A 143 -10.53 -3.70 4.68
N GLY A 144 -10.86 -3.34 5.92
CA GLY A 144 -11.55 -4.22 6.86
C GLY A 144 -12.91 -4.71 6.35
N LYS A 145 -13.74 -3.81 5.79
CA LYS A 145 -15.03 -4.17 5.18
C LYS A 145 -14.84 -5.06 3.94
N ARG A 146 -13.78 -4.84 3.16
CA ARG A 146 -13.46 -5.68 1.99
C ARG A 146 -13.05 -7.09 2.38
N ILE A 147 -12.24 -7.26 3.43
CA ILE A 147 -11.90 -8.57 4.01
C ILE A 147 -13.17 -9.28 4.49
N ALA A 148 -14.02 -8.60 5.27
CA ALA A 148 -15.27 -9.18 5.76
C ALA A 148 -16.22 -9.58 4.62
N ARG A 149 -16.26 -8.80 3.53
CA ARG A 149 -17.03 -9.13 2.32
C ARG A 149 -16.49 -10.37 1.62
N GLU A 150 -15.17 -10.54 1.55
CA GLU A 150 -14.55 -11.74 0.98
C GLU A 150 -14.96 -12.99 1.76
N ILE A 151 -14.88 -12.92 3.10
CA ILE A 151 -15.29 -14.02 3.98
C ILE A 151 -16.76 -14.37 3.76
N LYS A 152 -17.64 -13.35 3.76
CA LYS A 152 -19.07 -13.55 3.53
C LYS A 152 -19.36 -14.20 2.18
N GLU A 153 -18.65 -13.80 1.13
CA GLU A 153 -18.82 -14.37 -0.21
C GLU A 153 -18.30 -15.81 -0.27
N ALA A 154 -17.11 -16.08 0.27
CA ALA A 154 -16.55 -17.42 0.37
C ALA A 154 -17.47 -18.38 1.15
N THR A 155 -18.07 -17.94 2.27
CA THR A 155 -19.07 -18.74 2.99
C THR A 155 -20.30 -19.04 2.12
N ARG A 156 -20.80 -18.07 1.36
CA ARG A 156 -21.97 -18.27 0.49
C ARG A 156 -21.70 -19.23 -0.65
N GLN A 157 -20.46 -19.31 -1.11
CA GLN A 157 -20.02 -20.18 -2.21
C GLN A 157 -19.43 -21.52 -1.73
N ASP A 158 -19.45 -21.80 -0.42
CA ASP A 158 -18.79 -22.97 0.19
C ASP A 158 -17.31 -23.10 -0.22
N ALA A 159 -16.61 -21.95 -0.25
CA ALA A 159 -15.24 -21.81 -0.75
C ALA A 159 -14.30 -21.16 0.29
N LEU A 160 -14.57 -21.38 1.59
CA LEU A 160 -13.77 -20.82 2.69
C LEU A 160 -12.33 -21.33 2.67
N ASP A 161 -12.12 -22.57 2.23
CA ASP A 161 -10.83 -23.23 2.04
C ASP A 161 -9.88 -22.46 1.12
N LYS A 162 -10.40 -21.59 0.25
CA LYS A 162 -9.57 -20.74 -0.63
C LYS A 162 -8.98 -19.51 0.05
N ILE A 163 -9.48 -19.12 1.21
CA ILE A 163 -9.12 -17.85 1.86
C ILE A 163 -8.63 -18.00 3.30
N ILE A 164 -8.59 -19.23 3.81
CA ILE A 164 -8.03 -19.57 5.13
C ILE A 164 -6.93 -20.61 4.95
N THR A 165 -5.93 -20.57 5.83
CA THR A 165 -4.78 -21.49 5.83
C THR A 165 -4.42 -21.85 7.27
#